data_AF-A0A960KEG5-F1
#
_entry.id   AF-A0A960KEG5-F1
#
_cell.length_a   1.000
_cell.length_b   1.000
_cell.length_c   1.000
_cell.angle_alpha   90.00
_cell.angle_beta   90.00
_cell.angle_gamma   90.00
#
_symmetry.space_group_name_H-M   'P 1'
#
loop_
_entity.id
_entity.type
_entity.pdbx_description
1 polymer ?
#
loop_
_entity_poly.entity_id
_entity_poly.type
_entity_poly.pdbx_seq_one_letter_code
_entity_poly.pdbx_strand_id
1 'polypeptide(L)'
;ANERLRDAAHAFERERYDEARSLLRPIAESAPQALSVRELLGLTYYRLGRWKDAVRELEAFRELAGTTEQHPVLADAYRGLGRHREVDDLWEELRSSSPSGDLVAEGRIVMAGSLADRGDLRGAIGLLERSQRAVKRPQMHHLRQAYALADLYERAGEVARARELFRWVADHEPDFADAAERASSLS
;
A
#
# COMPACT_ATOMS: atom_id res chain seq x y z
N ALA A 1 4.02 -29.26 -7.97
CA ALA A 1 4.35 -27.89 -7.53
C ALA A 1 3.66 -26.83 -8.39
N ASN A 2 3.82 -26.86 -9.73
CA ASN A 2 3.23 -25.85 -10.63
C ASN A 2 1.70 -25.74 -10.59
N GLU A 3 0.96 -26.84 -10.44
CA GLU A 3 -0.52 -26.81 -10.37
C GLU A 3 -1.01 -26.11 -9.10
N ARG A 4 -0.53 -26.54 -7.92
CA ARG A 4 -0.87 -25.91 -6.64
C ARG A 4 -0.54 -24.42 -6.56
N LEU A 5 0.55 -23.97 -7.19
CA LEU A 5 0.89 -22.55 -7.24
C LEU A 5 -0.11 -21.76 -8.10
N ARG A 6 -0.58 -22.33 -9.22
CA ARG A 6 -1.64 -21.72 -10.03
C ARG A 6 -2.97 -21.68 -9.29
N ASP A 7 -3.33 -22.76 -8.59
CA ASP A 7 -4.54 -22.80 -7.77
C ASP A 7 -4.49 -21.75 -6.66
N ALA A 8 -3.33 -21.57 -6.04
CA ALA A 8 -3.11 -20.53 -5.05
C ALA A 8 -3.24 -19.11 -5.63
N ALA A 9 -2.67 -18.86 -6.81
CA ALA A 9 -2.81 -17.59 -7.51
C ALA A 9 -4.28 -17.32 -7.83
N HIS A 10 -5.01 -18.33 -8.33
CA HIS A 10 -6.43 -18.18 -8.61
C HIS A 10 -7.27 -17.96 -7.34
N ALA A 11 -6.91 -18.60 -6.23
CA ALA A 11 -7.53 -18.33 -4.94
C ALA A 11 -7.28 -16.89 -4.49
N PHE A 12 -6.06 -16.38 -4.65
CA PHE A 12 -5.70 -15.00 -4.32
C PHE A 12 -6.47 -13.97 -5.16
N GLU A 13 -6.54 -14.16 -6.48
CA GLU A 13 -7.30 -13.31 -7.40
C GLU A 13 -8.80 -13.26 -7.08
N ARG A 14 -9.34 -14.36 -6.54
CA ARG A 14 -10.74 -14.48 -6.09
C ARG A 14 -10.93 -14.05 -4.63
N GLU A 15 -9.93 -13.41 -4.03
CA GLU A 15 -9.93 -12.94 -2.64
C GLU A 15 -10.12 -14.05 -1.59
N ARG A 16 -9.90 -15.31 -1.96
CA ARG A 16 -9.94 -16.48 -1.06
C ARG A 16 -8.58 -16.64 -0.37
N TYR A 17 -8.18 -15.64 0.40
CA TYR A 17 -6.82 -15.55 0.95
C TYR A 17 -6.47 -16.67 1.93
N ASP A 18 -7.42 -17.18 2.72
CA ASP A 18 -7.18 -18.35 3.59
C ASP A 18 -6.86 -19.62 2.80
N GLU A 19 -7.50 -19.80 1.64
CA GLU A 19 -7.24 -20.92 0.74
C GLU A 19 -5.88 -20.76 0.06
N ALA A 20 -5.60 -19.57 -0.50
CA ALA A 20 -4.30 -19.25 -1.08
C ALA A 20 -3.16 -19.53 -0.09
N ARG A 21 -3.30 -19.05 1.16
CA ARG A 21 -2.33 -19.31 2.25
C ARG A 21 -2.11 -20.80 2.47
N SER A 22 -3.21 -21.56 2.52
CA SER A 22 -3.17 -23.00 2.83
C SER A 22 -2.49 -23.80 1.71
N LEU A 23 -2.64 -23.37 0.45
CA LEU A 23 -1.96 -23.94 -0.71
C LEU A 23 -0.47 -23.55 -0.77
N LEU A 24 -0.14 -22.30 -0.43
CA LEU A 24 1.21 -21.74 -0.54
C LEU A 24 2.15 -22.18 0.56
N ARG A 25 1.69 -22.25 1.82
CA ARG A 25 2.56 -22.52 2.98
C ARG A 25 3.39 -23.80 2.82
N PRO A 26 2.82 -24.97 2.43
CA PRO A 26 3.63 -26.18 2.24
C PRO A 26 4.65 -26.04 1.10
N ILE A 27 4.33 -25.26 0.05
CA ILE A 27 5.26 -25.00 -1.05
C ILE A 27 6.44 -24.17 -0.54
N ALA A 28 6.18 -23.10 0.21
CA ALA A 28 7.20 -22.22 0.78
C ALA A 28 8.13 -22.95 1.77
N GLU A 29 7.61 -23.92 2.53
CA GLU A 29 8.38 -24.80 3.41
C GLU A 29 9.30 -25.74 2.63
N SER A 30 8.80 -26.34 1.53
CA SER A 30 9.56 -27.29 0.71
C SER A 30 10.52 -26.65 -0.29
N ALA A 31 10.28 -25.40 -0.69
CA ALA A 31 11.07 -24.66 -1.67
C ALA A 31 11.35 -23.23 -1.19
N PRO A 32 12.25 -23.05 -0.20
CA PRO A 32 12.44 -21.76 0.46
C PRO A 32 12.92 -20.60 -0.43
N GLN A 33 13.48 -20.94 -1.59
CA GLN A 33 14.09 -20.02 -2.56
C GLN A 33 13.13 -19.67 -3.73
N ALA A 34 11.89 -20.18 -3.71
CA ALA A 34 10.93 -19.93 -4.77
C ALA A 34 10.33 -18.52 -4.66
N LEU A 35 10.91 -17.57 -5.41
CA LEU A 35 10.55 -16.14 -5.40
C LEU A 35 9.04 -15.88 -5.50
N SER A 36 8.38 -16.43 -6.52
CA SER A 36 6.94 -16.23 -6.75
C SER A 36 6.06 -16.78 -5.63
N VAL A 37 6.53 -17.83 -4.94
CA VAL A 37 5.84 -18.40 -3.77
C VAL A 37 5.98 -17.47 -2.56
N ARG A 38 7.19 -16.94 -2.33
CA ARG A 38 7.46 -15.97 -1.25
C ARG A 38 6.63 -14.70 -1.43
N GLU A 39 6.66 -14.15 -2.63
CA GLU A 39 5.88 -12.96 -2.99
C GLU A 39 4.39 -13.19 -2.75
N LEU A 40 3.80 -14.20 -3.40
CA LEU A 40 2.36 -14.43 -3.32
C LEU A 40 1.92 -14.78 -1.90
N LEU A 41 2.73 -15.53 -1.14
CA LEU A 41 2.41 -15.85 0.26
C LEU A 41 2.52 -14.60 1.15
N GLY A 42 3.51 -13.74 0.94
CA GLY A 42 3.65 -12.46 1.64
C GLY A 42 2.47 -11.53 1.38
N LEU A 43 2.09 -11.37 0.11
CA LEU A 43 0.89 -10.62 -0.29
C LEU A 43 -0.39 -11.22 0.31
N THR A 44 -0.50 -12.56 0.33
CA THR A 44 -1.64 -13.24 0.94
C THR A 44 -1.72 -12.95 2.44
N TYR A 45 -0.60 -13.00 3.17
CA TYR A 45 -0.57 -12.66 4.58
C TYR A 45 -0.91 -11.18 4.83
N TYR A 46 -0.45 -10.28 3.96
CA TYR A 46 -0.80 -8.86 4.01
C TYR A 46 -2.31 -8.66 3.89
N ARG A 47 -2.96 -9.29 2.91
CA ARG A 47 -4.43 -9.21 2.74
C ARG A 47 -5.22 -9.81 3.90
N LEU A 48 -4.63 -10.75 4.64
CA LEU A 48 -5.19 -11.33 5.87
C LEU A 48 -4.92 -10.49 7.13
N GLY A 49 -4.23 -9.35 7.02
CA GLY A 49 -3.81 -8.54 8.18
C GLY A 49 -2.77 -9.23 9.08
N ARG A 50 -2.12 -10.30 8.59
CA ARG A 50 -1.10 -11.06 9.32
C ARG A 50 0.27 -10.42 9.12
N TRP A 51 0.44 -9.22 9.67
CA TRP A 51 1.60 -8.35 9.40
C TRP A 51 2.96 -9.01 9.65
N LYS A 52 3.11 -9.76 10.77
CA LYS A 52 4.38 -10.45 11.08
C LYS A 52 4.74 -11.51 10.03
N ASP A 53 3.75 -12.24 9.54
CA ASP A 53 3.95 -13.27 8.52
C ASP A 53 4.21 -12.64 7.15
N ALA A 54 3.51 -11.55 6.83
CA ALA A 54 3.73 -10.78 5.60
C ALA A 54 5.17 -10.26 5.53
N VAL A 55 5.65 -9.61 6.60
CA VAL A 55 7.04 -9.13 6.72
C VAL A 55 8.03 -10.26 6.49
N ARG A 56 7.85 -11.42 7.12
CA ARG A 56 8.77 -12.54 6.99
C ARG A 56 8.93 -13.02 5.54
N GLU A 57 7.83 -13.14 4.81
CA GLU A 57 7.85 -13.63 3.43
C GLU A 57 8.30 -12.55 2.44
N LEU A 58 7.90 -11.29 2.65
CA LEU A 58 8.26 -10.16 1.79
C LEU A 58 9.72 -9.71 1.96
N GLU A 59 10.30 -9.82 3.16
CA GLU A 59 11.75 -9.64 3.35
C GLU A 59 12.53 -10.74 2.64
N ALA A 60 12.11 -12.01 2.78
CA ALA A 60 12.74 -13.11 2.05
C ALA A 60 12.63 -12.90 0.52
N PHE A 61 11.51 -12.41 0.01
CA PHE A 61 11.38 -12.02 -1.39
C PHE A 61 12.34 -10.89 -1.77
N ARG A 62 12.40 -9.81 -0.98
CA ARG A 62 13.28 -8.66 -1.21
C ARG A 62 14.76 -9.06 -1.26
N GLU A 63 15.22 -9.88 -0.31
CA GLU A 63 16.59 -10.38 -0.25
C GLU A 63 16.97 -11.21 -1.48
N LEU A 64 16.05 -12.06 -1.94
CA LEU A 64 16.30 -12.97 -3.06
C LEU A 64 16.16 -12.28 -4.43
N ALA A 65 15.21 -11.38 -4.57
CA ALA A 65 14.90 -10.73 -5.85
C ALA A 65 15.73 -9.46 -6.07
N GLY A 66 16.20 -8.79 -5.01
CA GLY A 66 16.96 -7.53 -5.13
C GLY A 66 16.15 -6.39 -5.77
N THR A 67 14.82 -6.39 -5.58
CA THR A 67 13.88 -5.45 -6.20
C THR A 67 13.11 -4.64 -5.15
N THR A 68 12.60 -3.49 -5.56
CA THR A 68 11.77 -2.60 -4.76
C THR A 68 10.26 -2.78 -4.99
N GLU A 69 9.87 -3.72 -5.86
CA GLU A 69 8.49 -3.94 -6.29
C GLU A 69 7.49 -4.14 -5.15
N GLN A 70 7.90 -4.82 -4.07
CA GLN A 70 7.05 -5.06 -2.90
C GLN A 70 7.34 -4.16 -1.71
N HIS A 71 8.17 -3.12 -1.86
CA HIS A 71 8.48 -2.19 -0.78
C HIS A 71 7.27 -1.49 -0.18
N PRO A 72 6.28 -0.99 -0.96
CA PRO A 72 5.10 -0.36 -0.36
C PRO A 72 4.31 -1.32 0.54
N VAL A 73 4.11 -2.57 0.11
CA VAL A 73 3.36 -3.58 0.88
C VAL A 73 4.13 -4.01 2.13
N LEU A 74 5.44 -4.22 1.99
CA LEU A 74 6.32 -4.53 3.12
C LEU A 74 6.35 -3.38 4.14
N ALA A 75 6.46 -2.14 3.66
CA ALA A 75 6.44 -0.95 4.50
C ALA A 75 5.10 -0.80 5.23
N ASP A 76 3.97 -1.05 4.57
CA ASP A 76 2.67 -0.94 5.25
C ASP A 76 2.46 -2.07 6.28
N ALA A 77 3.00 -3.27 6.02
CA ALA A 77 3.05 -4.33 7.02
C ALA A 77 3.91 -3.95 8.24
N TYR A 78 5.05 -3.27 8.03
CA TYR A 78 5.86 -2.73 9.13
C TYR A 78 5.13 -1.62 9.90
N ARG A 79 4.46 -0.72 9.18
CA ARG A 79 3.61 0.32 9.78
C ARG A 79 2.52 -0.29 10.65
N GLY A 80 1.84 -1.35 10.18
CA GLY A 80 0.86 -2.11 10.97
C GLY A 80 1.43 -2.77 12.24
N LEU A 81 2.75 -2.93 12.33
CA LEU A 81 3.46 -3.40 13.53
C LEU A 81 4.03 -2.26 14.39
N GLY A 82 3.82 -0.99 14.02
CA GLY A 82 4.44 0.19 14.66
C GLY A 82 5.95 0.29 14.42
N ARG A 83 6.50 -0.47 13.46
CA ARG A 83 7.92 -0.49 13.10
C ARG A 83 8.23 0.60 12.08
N HIS A 84 8.10 1.85 12.52
CA HIS A 84 8.17 3.02 11.63
C HIS A 84 9.56 3.30 11.07
N ARG A 85 10.62 2.84 11.73
CA ARG A 85 12.00 3.01 11.22
C ARG A 85 12.20 2.24 9.92
N GLU A 86 11.67 1.02 9.85
CA GLU A 86 11.72 0.18 8.68
C GLU A 86 10.89 0.77 7.53
N VAL A 87 9.80 1.48 7.83
CA VAL A 87 9.06 2.27 6.83
C VAL A 87 9.96 3.36 6.24
N ASP A 88 10.68 4.10 7.10
CA ASP A 88 11.60 5.17 6.67
C ASP A 88 12.71 4.60 5.75
N ASP A 89 13.31 3.46 6.14
CA ASP A 89 14.38 2.78 5.39
C ASP A 89 13.87 2.30 4.01
N LEU A 90 12.71 1.63 3.96
CA LEU A 90 12.12 1.14 2.70
C LEU A 90 11.68 2.27 1.78
N TRP A 91 11.20 3.38 2.34
CA TRP A 91 10.88 4.57 1.55
C TRP A 91 12.13 5.19 0.91
N GLU A 92 13.25 5.23 1.64
CA GLU A 92 14.53 5.72 1.11
C GLU A 92 15.06 4.84 -0.02
N GLU A 93 15.00 3.52 0.15
CA GLU A 93 15.40 2.57 -0.89
C GLU A 93 14.54 2.71 -2.14
N LEU A 94 13.21 2.73 -1.97
CA LEU A 94 12.25 2.85 -3.06
C LEU A 94 12.48 4.13 -3.87
N ARG A 95 12.61 5.29 -3.21
CA ARG A 95 12.79 6.56 -3.92
C ARG A 95 14.16 6.68 -4.60
N SER A 96 15.16 5.95 -4.12
CA SER A 96 16.52 5.91 -4.69
C SER A 96 16.62 4.95 -5.89
N SER A 97 15.75 3.92 -5.96
CA SER A 97 15.76 2.94 -7.05
C SER A 97 15.13 3.44 -8.37
N SER A 98 14.65 4.69 -8.41
CA SER A 98 13.94 5.28 -9.57
C SER A 98 12.85 4.39 -10.20
N PRO A 99 11.88 3.87 -9.43
CA PRO A 99 10.85 2.97 -9.95
C PRO A 99 9.74 3.74 -10.67
N SER A 100 8.69 3.04 -11.11
CA SER A 100 7.53 3.67 -11.75
C SER A 100 6.84 4.68 -10.83
N GLY A 101 6.19 5.68 -11.43
CA GLY A 101 5.44 6.70 -10.69
C GLY A 101 4.37 6.09 -9.78
N ASP A 102 3.66 5.06 -10.26
CA ASP A 102 2.66 4.30 -9.51
C ASP A 102 3.24 3.66 -8.25
N LEU A 103 4.42 3.05 -8.34
CA LEU A 103 5.05 2.40 -7.18
C LEU A 103 5.53 3.43 -6.16
N VAL A 104 6.14 4.53 -6.62
CA VAL A 104 6.52 5.66 -5.76
C VAL A 104 5.28 6.27 -5.08
N ALA A 105 4.16 6.35 -5.78
CA ALA A 105 2.90 6.84 -5.22
C ALA A 105 2.41 5.98 -4.06
N GLU A 106 2.41 4.64 -4.20
CA GLU A 106 2.04 3.73 -3.11
C GLU A 106 2.96 3.89 -1.91
N GLY A 107 4.29 3.85 -2.12
CA GLY A 107 5.24 4.02 -1.03
C GLY A 107 5.10 5.38 -0.32
N ARG A 108 4.76 6.43 -1.06
CA ARG A 108 4.52 7.77 -0.50
C ARG A 108 3.28 7.80 0.39
N ILE A 109 2.20 7.12 0.00
CA ILE A 109 0.98 7.01 0.82
C ILE A 109 1.31 6.30 2.13
N VAL A 110 2.03 5.18 2.08
CA VAL A 110 2.43 4.42 3.27
C VAL A 110 3.32 5.26 4.20
N MET A 111 4.30 5.98 3.64
CA MET A 111 5.17 6.87 4.40
C MET A 111 4.40 8.01 5.05
N ALA A 112 3.45 8.63 4.33
CA ALA A 112 2.56 9.65 4.90
C ALA A 112 1.69 9.08 6.03
N GLY A 113 1.16 7.87 5.86
CA GLY A 113 0.44 7.14 6.91
C GLY A 113 1.30 6.92 8.16
N SER A 114 2.55 6.48 7.98
CA SER A 114 3.52 6.28 9.07
C SER A 114 3.81 7.58 9.83
N LEU A 115 4.01 8.70 9.13
CA LEU A 115 4.15 10.03 9.76
C LEU A 115 2.91 10.41 10.57
N ALA A 116 1.72 10.19 10.01
CA ALA A 116 0.46 10.50 10.65
C ALA A 116 0.20 9.65 11.90
N ASP A 117 0.55 8.36 11.89
CA ASP A 117 0.45 7.45 13.05
C ASP A 117 1.37 7.91 14.20
N ARG A 118 2.50 8.55 13.85
CA ARG A 118 3.46 9.15 14.80
C ARG A 118 3.02 10.54 15.29
N GLY A 119 1.85 11.02 14.87
CA GLY A 119 1.32 12.34 15.20
C GLY A 119 1.86 13.49 14.34
N ASP A 120 2.72 13.22 13.35
CA ASP A 120 3.22 14.23 12.42
C ASP A 120 2.28 14.40 11.22
N LEU A 121 1.07 14.91 11.48
CA LEU A 121 0.09 15.21 10.43
C LEU A 121 0.62 16.25 9.43
N ARG A 122 1.40 17.23 9.91
CA ARG A 122 1.98 18.28 9.06
C ARG A 122 2.98 17.70 8.06
N GLY A 123 3.87 16.82 8.52
CA GLY A 123 4.83 16.13 7.66
C GLY A 123 4.14 15.21 6.65
N ALA A 124 3.10 14.49 7.09
CA ALA A 124 2.29 13.62 6.23
C ALA A 124 1.61 14.40 5.09
N ILE A 125 0.92 15.50 5.43
CA ILE A 125 0.28 16.40 4.46
C ILE A 125 1.32 16.95 3.49
N GLY A 126 2.40 17.53 4.01
CA GLY A 126 3.45 18.11 3.17
C GLY A 126 4.14 17.11 2.24
N LEU A 127 4.17 15.82 2.60
CA LEU A 127 4.69 14.76 1.74
C LEU A 127 3.79 14.52 0.53
N LEU A 128 2.48 14.46 0.70
CA LEU A 128 1.51 14.21 -0.37
C LEU A 128 1.17 15.46 -1.19
N GLU A 129 1.17 16.65 -0.60
CA GLU A 129 0.98 17.91 -1.36
C GLU A 129 2.04 18.08 -2.46
N ARG A 130 3.29 17.67 -2.20
CA ARG A 130 4.38 17.76 -3.18
C ARG A 130 4.13 16.95 -4.45
N SER A 131 3.32 15.89 -4.37
CA SER A 131 2.99 15.05 -5.53
C SER A 131 1.70 15.48 -6.25
N GLN A 132 0.84 16.30 -5.65
CA GLN A 132 -0.44 16.75 -6.19
C GLN A 132 -0.35 17.90 -7.22
N ARG A 133 0.71 17.95 -8.04
CA ARG A 133 0.82 18.97 -9.10
C ARG A 133 -0.31 18.79 -10.12
N ALA A 134 -0.84 19.89 -10.65
CA ALA A 134 -2.00 19.90 -11.55
C ALA A 134 -1.92 18.87 -12.68
N VAL A 135 -2.58 17.72 -12.49
CA VAL A 135 -2.64 16.64 -13.48
C VAL A 135 -3.87 16.85 -14.34
N LYS A 136 -3.67 17.13 -15.63
CA LYS A 136 -4.78 17.33 -16.59
C LYS A 136 -5.62 16.06 -16.83
N ARG A 137 -5.02 14.88 -16.63
CA ARG A 137 -5.65 13.56 -16.79
C ARG A 137 -5.17 12.65 -15.65
N PRO A 138 -5.82 12.70 -14.48
CA PRO A 138 -5.39 11.90 -13.35
C PRO A 138 -5.52 10.41 -13.67
N GLN A 139 -4.50 9.66 -13.26
CA GLN A 139 -4.50 8.19 -13.25
C GLN A 139 -4.88 7.69 -11.85
N MET A 140 -5.17 6.39 -11.70
CA MET A 140 -5.61 5.79 -10.43
C MET A 140 -4.69 6.09 -9.24
N HIS A 141 -3.36 6.09 -9.42
CA HIS A 141 -2.42 6.42 -8.34
C HIS A 141 -2.45 7.91 -7.92
N HIS A 142 -2.93 8.81 -8.78
CA HIS A 142 -3.18 10.21 -8.43
C HIS A 142 -4.42 10.31 -7.54
N LEU A 143 -5.47 9.55 -7.86
CA LEU A 143 -6.69 9.48 -7.06
C LEU A 143 -6.42 8.87 -5.68
N ARG A 144 -5.66 7.77 -5.61
CA ARG A 144 -5.20 7.18 -4.33
C ARG A 144 -4.45 8.18 -3.45
N GLN A 145 -3.51 8.94 -4.00
CA GLN A 145 -2.78 9.97 -3.24
C GLN A 145 -3.68 11.14 -2.82
N ALA A 146 -4.62 11.56 -3.68
CA ALA A 146 -5.57 12.62 -3.37
C ALA A 146 -6.51 12.21 -2.23
N TYR A 147 -7.04 10.99 -2.29
CA TYR A 147 -7.88 10.43 -1.23
C TYR A 147 -7.12 10.36 0.10
N ALA A 148 -5.88 9.85 0.10
CA ALA A 148 -5.04 9.80 1.31
C ALA A 148 -4.75 11.20 1.88
N LEU A 149 -4.52 12.19 1.02
CA LEU A 149 -4.32 13.57 1.44
C LEU A 149 -5.61 14.20 2.00
N ALA A 150 -6.77 13.86 1.43
CA ALA A 150 -8.07 14.33 1.91
C ALA A 150 -8.35 13.80 3.33
N ASP A 151 -8.06 12.52 3.59
CA ASP A 151 -8.16 11.92 4.93
C ASP A 151 -7.23 12.64 5.93
N LEU A 152 -5.99 12.97 5.53
CA LEU A 152 -5.07 13.72 6.38
C LEU A 152 -5.55 15.14 6.66
N TYR A 153 -6.11 15.85 5.68
CA TYR A 153 -6.72 17.16 5.92
C TYR A 153 -7.87 17.05 6.92
N GLU A 154 -8.72 16.05 6.79
CA GLU A 154 -9.83 15.83 7.72
C GLU A 154 -9.31 15.59 9.15
N ARG A 155 -8.31 14.72 9.30
CA ARG A 155 -7.65 14.45 10.59
C ARG A 155 -6.96 15.68 11.18
N ALA A 156 -6.48 16.60 10.34
CA ALA A 156 -5.90 17.87 10.76
C ALA A 156 -6.95 18.96 11.05
N GLY A 157 -8.24 18.69 10.83
CA GLY A 157 -9.33 19.66 10.98
C GLY A 157 -9.46 20.64 9.80
N GLU A 158 -8.74 20.42 8.69
CA GLU A 158 -8.80 21.21 7.46
C GLU A 158 -10.00 20.79 6.59
N VAL A 159 -11.21 20.79 7.18
CA VAL A 159 -12.46 20.24 6.64
C VAL A 159 -12.76 20.72 5.22
N ALA A 160 -12.56 22.01 4.94
CA ALA A 160 -12.83 22.58 3.62
C ALA A 160 -11.95 21.96 2.52
N ARG A 161 -10.66 21.75 2.81
CA ARG A 161 -9.70 21.17 1.86
C ARG A 161 -9.90 19.66 1.72
N ALA A 162 -10.20 18.98 2.82
CA ALA A 162 -10.58 17.57 2.80
C ALA A 162 -11.77 17.35 1.86
N ARG A 163 -12.84 18.13 2.05
CA ARG A 163 -14.05 18.06 1.22
C ARG A 163 -13.78 18.32 -0.25
N GLU A 164 -13.03 19.37 -0.56
CA GLU A 164 -12.68 19.71 -1.94
C GLU A 164 -11.98 18.53 -2.62
N LEU A 165 -11.03 17.91 -1.92
CA LEU A 165 -10.23 16.84 -2.49
C LEU A 165 -11.00 15.52 -2.58
N PHE A 166 -11.83 15.17 -1.58
CA PHE A 166 -12.75 14.03 -1.69
C PHE A 166 -13.73 14.20 -2.86
N ARG A 167 -14.28 15.41 -3.06
CA ARG A 167 -15.15 15.70 -4.21
C ARG A 167 -14.38 15.54 -5.51
N TRP A 168 -13.16 16.08 -5.60
CA TRP A 168 -12.34 15.93 -6.79
C TRP A 168 -12.06 14.46 -7.12
N VAL A 169 -11.81 13.61 -6.11
CA VAL A 169 -11.67 12.16 -6.32
C VAL A 169 -12.96 11.55 -6.88
N ALA A 170 -14.10 11.83 -6.25
CA ALA A 170 -15.41 11.31 -6.67
C ALA A 170 -15.85 11.79 -8.06
N ASP A 171 -15.48 13.02 -8.45
CA ASP A 171 -15.78 13.56 -9.79
C ASP A 171 -15.02 12.81 -10.90
N HIS A 172 -13.85 12.25 -10.59
CA HIS A 172 -13.03 11.51 -11.55
C HIS A 172 -13.29 10.00 -11.52
N GLU A 173 -13.61 9.45 -10.35
CA GLU A 173 -13.94 8.04 -10.14
C GLU A 173 -15.05 7.94 -9.07
N PRO A 174 -16.34 7.91 -9.47
CA PRO A 174 -17.47 7.97 -8.55
C PRO A 174 -17.51 6.84 -7.52
N ASP A 175 -17.03 5.65 -7.89
CA ASP A 175 -17.02 4.46 -7.04
C ASP A 175 -15.69 4.30 -6.26
N PHE A 176 -14.87 5.35 -6.21
CA PHE A 176 -13.59 5.31 -5.49
C PHE A 176 -13.79 5.34 -3.98
N ALA A 177 -13.69 4.17 -3.35
CA ALA A 177 -13.86 3.99 -1.91
C ALA A 177 -15.16 4.67 -1.40
N ASP A 178 -15.09 5.48 -0.35
CA ASP A 178 -16.20 6.26 0.22
C ASP A 178 -16.07 7.76 -0.10
N ALA A 179 -15.31 8.15 -1.13
CA ALA A 179 -14.96 9.55 -1.39
C ALA A 179 -16.19 10.47 -1.55
N ALA A 180 -17.23 10.01 -2.26
CA ALA A 180 -18.47 10.76 -2.45
C ALA A 180 -19.24 10.97 -1.13
N GLU A 181 -19.24 9.97 -0.24
CA GLU A 181 -19.89 10.02 1.07
C GLU A 181 -19.12 10.97 2.01
N ARG A 182 -17.78 10.87 2.03
CA ARG A 182 -16.89 11.78 2.78
C ARG A 182 -17.06 13.23 2.32
N ALA A 183 -17.10 13.48 1.01
CA ALA A 183 -17.31 14.81 0.46
C ALA A 183 -18.66 15.45 0.86
N SER A 184 -19.69 14.62 1.06
CA SER A 184 -21.04 15.07 1.40
C SER A 184 -21.25 15.27 2.90
N SER A 185 -20.56 14.48 3.73
CA SER A 185 -20.67 14.52 5.19
C SER A 185 -19.88 15.67 5.83
N LEU A 186 -18.83 16.17 5.15
CA LEU A 186 -18.05 17.32 5.59
C LEU A 186 -18.80 18.65 5.29
N SER A 187 -19.40 19.26 6.31
CA SER A 187 -20.13 20.54 6.23
C SER A 187 -19.22 21.77 6.30
#